data_AF-A0A7Y5VWA0-F1
#
_entry.id   AF-A0A7Y5VWA0-F1
#
_cell.length_a   1.000
_cell.length_b   1.000
_cell.length_c   1.000
_cell.angle_alpha   90.00
_cell.angle_beta   90.00
_cell.angle_gamma   90.00
#
_symmetry.space_group_name_H-M   'P 1'
#
loop_
_entity.id
_entity.type
_entity.pdbx_description
1 polymer ?
#
loop_
_entity_poly.entity_id
_entity_poly.type
_entity_poly.pdbx_seq_one_letter_code
_entity_poly.pdbx_strand_id
1 'polypeptide(L)'
;MLSPQVHCSIPSSRPRALATALLTLGPIAAAAAQTAAGPIDDCGQLVQGATCVLVEVGGGRYVLTDFYGYRVGDAVRVVGEIDPDCITICADADGCIRGAVLYDPAQFPCGQPLPNLAADICTGVASGLTFPALGLLLFAPRSWRRKHT
;
A
#
# COMPACT_ATOMS: atom_id res chain seq x y z
N MET A 1 -29.81 -8.38 -18.05
CA MET A 1 -29.18 -7.42 -17.12
C MET A 1 -29.26 -8.03 -15.73
N LEU A 2 -28.19 -8.70 -15.29
CA LEU A 2 -28.09 -9.32 -13.97
C LEU A 2 -27.28 -8.38 -13.07
N SER A 3 -27.86 -7.90 -11.98
CA SER A 3 -27.13 -7.15 -10.95
C SER A 3 -26.30 -8.11 -10.09
N PRO A 4 -25.00 -7.85 -9.87
CA PRO A 4 -24.19 -8.64 -8.96
C PRO A 4 -24.56 -8.31 -7.50
N GLN A 5 -24.88 -9.35 -6.72
CA GLN A 5 -25.10 -9.27 -5.27
C GLN A 5 -23.74 -9.40 -4.57
N VAL A 6 -23.22 -8.31 -4.00
CA VAL A 6 -21.98 -8.32 -3.20
C VAL A 6 -22.35 -8.64 -1.75
N HIS A 7 -21.92 -9.79 -1.25
CA HIS A 7 -22.10 -10.19 0.15
C HIS A 7 -20.86 -9.78 0.97
N CYS A 8 -21.02 -8.84 1.90
CA CYS A 8 -19.99 -8.46 2.87
C CYS A 8 -20.11 -9.29 4.15
N SER A 9 -19.06 -10.04 4.51
CA SER A 9 -18.97 -10.77 5.79
C SER A 9 -17.97 -10.07 6.71
N ILE A 10 -18.39 -9.67 7.91
CA ILE A 10 -17.56 -8.98 8.91
C ILE A 10 -16.88 -10.02 9.82
N PRO A 11 -15.54 -10.06 9.94
CA PRO A 11 -14.86 -10.95 10.87
C PRO A 11 -14.88 -10.41 12.32
N SER A 12 -15.19 -11.31 13.26
CA SER A 12 -15.22 -11.07 14.71
C SER A 12 -13.83 -11.27 15.32
N SER A 13 -13.20 -10.20 15.81
CA SER A 13 -11.92 -10.26 16.52
C SER A 13 -12.13 -10.31 18.04
N ARG A 14 -11.59 -11.36 18.68
CA ARG A 14 -11.46 -11.45 20.15
C ARG A 14 -10.01 -11.15 20.54
N PRO A 15 -9.75 -10.24 21.50
CA PRO A 15 -8.40 -10.00 21.99
C PRO A 15 -8.01 -11.12 22.97
N ARG A 16 -6.82 -11.70 22.80
CA ARG A 16 -6.22 -12.63 23.78
C ARG A 16 -5.06 -11.95 24.51
N ALA A 17 -5.10 -12.15 25.82
CA ALA A 17 -4.30 -11.53 26.85
C ALA A 17 -2.79 -11.76 26.72
N LEU A 18 -2.07 -10.74 27.19
CA LEU A 18 -0.63 -10.71 27.43
C LEU A 18 -0.21 -11.74 28.50
N ALA A 19 0.87 -12.48 28.22
CA ALA A 19 1.64 -13.18 29.23
C ALA A 19 3.14 -12.96 28.99
N THR A 20 3.73 -12.22 29.90
CA THR A 20 5.13 -11.88 30.12
C THR A 20 5.95 -13.12 30.49
N ALA A 21 7.19 -13.28 29.99
CA ALA A 21 8.34 -13.81 30.78
C ALA A 21 9.66 -14.05 30.00
N LEU A 22 10.74 -13.63 30.68
CA LEU A 22 12.11 -14.18 30.76
C LEU A 22 13.14 -14.00 29.63
N LEU A 23 14.17 -13.21 29.96
CA LEU A 23 15.43 -13.00 29.25
C LEU A 23 16.43 -14.16 29.49
N THR A 24 16.84 -14.83 28.42
CA THR A 24 18.04 -15.70 28.37
C THR A 24 19.05 -15.11 27.39
N LEU A 25 20.27 -14.83 27.87
CA LEU A 25 21.41 -14.48 27.03
C LEU A 25 21.82 -15.69 26.17
N GLY A 26 21.57 -15.61 24.86
CA GLY A 26 22.00 -16.58 23.85
C GLY A 26 22.80 -15.92 22.73
N PRO A 27 23.60 -16.70 21.97
CA PRO A 27 24.53 -16.19 20.98
C PRO A 27 23.80 -15.47 19.83
N ILE A 28 24.41 -14.40 19.34
CA ILE A 28 23.90 -13.56 18.25
C ILE A 28 24.03 -14.35 16.95
N ALA A 29 23.05 -15.20 16.66
CA ALA A 29 22.87 -15.75 15.33
C ALA A 29 22.42 -14.59 14.43
N ALA A 30 23.26 -14.21 13.47
CA ALA A 30 22.85 -13.33 12.38
C ALA A 30 21.69 -14.04 11.66
N ALA A 31 20.46 -13.58 11.93
CA ALA A 31 19.29 -14.02 11.20
C ALA A 31 19.47 -13.54 9.76
N ALA A 32 19.96 -14.41 8.89
CA ALA A 32 19.76 -14.24 7.47
C ALA A 32 18.24 -14.26 7.27
N ALA A 33 17.66 -13.08 7.12
CA ALA A 33 16.28 -12.93 6.69
C ALA A 33 16.21 -13.55 5.29
N GLN A 34 15.90 -14.85 5.25
CA GLN A 34 15.56 -15.52 4.01
C GLN A 34 14.26 -14.86 3.57
N THR A 35 14.34 -14.02 2.55
CA THR A 35 13.14 -13.45 1.95
C THR A 35 12.37 -14.59 1.31
N ALA A 36 11.44 -15.17 2.07
CA ALA A 36 10.57 -16.20 1.55
C ALA A 36 9.70 -15.58 0.46
N ALA A 37 9.48 -16.34 -0.61
CA ALA A 37 8.46 -15.99 -1.60
C ALA A 37 7.12 -15.78 -0.89
N GLY A 38 6.40 -14.73 -1.27
CA GLY A 38 5.14 -14.39 -0.62
C GLY A 38 4.66 -12.97 -0.87
N PRO A 39 3.45 -12.64 -0.38
CA PRO A 39 2.90 -11.30 -0.51
C PRO A 39 3.74 -10.30 0.28
N ILE A 40 3.98 -9.14 -0.33
CA ILE A 40 4.65 -8.00 0.28
C ILE A 40 3.72 -6.78 0.29
N ASP A 41 3.77 -6.05 1.39
CA ASP A 41 3.15 -4.74 1.58
C ASP A 41 4.04 -3.94 2.54
N ASP A 42 5.06 -3.29 1.98
CA ASP A 42 6.10 -2.63 2.78
C ASP A 42 6.67 -1.37 2.11
N CYS A 43 7.31 -0.52 2.91
CA CYS A 43 7.90 0.73 2.47
C CYS A 43 9.36 0.52 2.08
N GLY A 44 9.75 1.17 1.00
CA GLY A 44 11.10 1.09 0.47
C GLY A 44 11.50 2.35 -0.28
N GLN A 45 12.61 2.24 -0.99
CA GLN A 45 13.12 3.30 -1.85
C GLN A 45 13.55 2.73 -3.20
N LEU A 46 13.31 3.50 -4.26
CA LEU A 46 13.87 3.19 -5.58
C LEU A 46 15.35 3.55 -5.60
N VAL A 47 16.19 2.58 -5.92
CA VAL A 47 17.65 2.71 -5.94
C VAL A 47 18.18 2.37 -7.33
N GLN A 48 19.24 3.06 -7.74
CA GLN A 48 19.95 2.74 -8.98
C GLN A 48 20.86 1.53 -8.72
N GLY A 49 20.58 0.41 -9.36
CA GLY A 49 21.52 -0.70 -9.52
C GLY A 49 22.52 -0.41 -10.64
N ALA A 50 23.46 -1.33 -10.86
CA ALA A 50 24.49 -1.20 -11.89
C ALA A 50 23.89 -1.03 -13.30
N THR A 51 22.80 -1.73 -13.59
CA THR A 51 22.15 -1.72 -14.91
C THR A 51 20.65 -1.39 -14.88
N CYS A 52 20.00 -1.53 -13.72
CA CYS A 52 18.55 -1.41 -13.58
C CYS A 52 18.17 -0.52 -12.40
N VAL A 53 16.96 0.02 -12.43
CA VAL A 53 16.32 0.58 -11.23
C VAL A 53 15.72 -0.56 -10.42
N LEU A 54 16.04 -0.59 -9.13
CA LEU A 54 15.60 -1.61 -8.17
C LEU A 54 14.80 -0.94 -7.05
N VAL A 55 13.98 -1.71 -6.35
CA VAL A 55 13.39 -1.26 -5.08
C VAL A 55 14.04 -1.97 -3.92
N GLU A 56 14.49 -1.21 -2.93
CA GLU A 56 15.00 -1.74 -1.66
C GLU A 56 13.87 -1.76 -0.64
N VAL A 57 13.43 -2.97 -0.25
CA VAL A 57 12.29 -3.19 0.65
C VAL A 57 12.49 -4.50 1.40
N GLY A 58 12.03 -4.60 2.66
CA GLY A 58 12.16 -5.83 3.46
C GLY A 58 13.60 -6.32 3.67
N GLY A 59 14.60 -5.46 3.43
CA GLY A 59 16.03 -5.81 3.51
C GLY A 59 16.65 -6.44 2.26
N GLY A 60 15.91 -6.51 1.15
CA GLY A 60 16.42 -6.99 -0.15
C GLY A 60 16.18 -5.99 -1.28
N ARG A 61 16.77 -6.25 -2.45
CA ARG A 61 16.67 -5.42 -3.66
C ARG A 61 15.95 -6.19 -4.75
N TYR A 62 14.80 -5.68 -5.19
CA TYR A 62 13.95 -6.39 -6.14
C TYR A 62 13.73 -5.60 -7.42
N VAL A 63 13.59 -6.32 -8.54
CA VAL A 63 13.15 -5.72 -9.80
C VAL A 63 11.66 -5.47 -9.77
N LEU A 64 11.26 -4.30 -10.27
CA LEU A 64 9.87 -3.95 -10.54
C LEU A 64 9.62 -4.04 -12.05
N THR A 65 8.52 -4.67 -12.44
CA THR A 65 8.10 -4.70 -13.84
C THR A 65 7.72 -3.31 -14.34
N ASP A 66 7.03 -2.54 -13.49
CA ASP A 66 6.54 -1.20 -13.79
C ASP A 66 6.69 -0.28 -12.58
N PHE A 67 7.24 0.91 -12.79
CA PHE A 67 7.44 1.93 -11.74
C PHE A 67 6.79 3.28 -12.08
N TYR A 68 5.81 3.29 -13.00
CA TYR A 68 4.83 4.35 -13.30
C TYR A 68 5.16 5.79 -12.87
N GLY A 69 6.25 6.38 -13.38
CA GLY A 69 6.58 7.79 -13.17
C GLY A 69 7.32 8.12 -11.87
N TYR A 70 7.56 7.13 -11.01
CA TYR A 70 8.51 7.25 -9.92
C TYR A 70 9.95 7.26 -10.44
N ARG A 71 10.85 7.88 -9.68
CA ARG A 71 12.25 8.08 -10.02
C ARG A 71 13.15 7.43 -8.97
N VAL A 72 14.40 7.16 -9.35
CA VAL A 72 15.44 6.77 -8.40
C VAL A 72 15.54 7.83 -7.30
N GLY A 73 15.54 7.38 -6.05
CA GLY A 73 15.56 8.21 -4.85
C GLY A 73 14.17 8.39 -4.22
N ASP A 74 13.08 8.11 -4.94
CA ASP A 74 11.74 8.26 -4.40
C ASP A 74 11.45 7.18 -3.35
N ALA A 75 10.82 7.59 -2.24
CA ALA A 75 10.24 6.67 -1.28
C ALA A 75 8.93 6.12 -1.83
N VAL A 76 8.74 4.82 -1.74
CA VAL A 76 7.58 4.12 -2.29
C VAL A 76 7.05 3.10 -1.28
N ARG A 77 5.73 2.90 -1.27
CA ARG A 77 5.12 1.71 -0.68
C ARG A 77 4.85 0.71 -1.79
N VAL A 78 5.35 -0.51 -1.64
CA VAL A 78 5.21 -1.57 -2.64
C VAL A 78 4.27 -2.64 -2.14
N VAL A 79 3.28 -2.97 -2.97
CA VAL A 79 2.34 -4.07 -2.73
C VAL A 79 2.46 -5.06 -3.89
N GLY A 80 2.66 -6.35 -3.61
CA GLY A 80 2.81 -7.37 -4.65
C GLY A 80 3.19 -8.73 -4.10
N GLU A 81 3.83 -9.56 -4.91
CA GLU A 81 4.33 -10.89 -4.52
C GLU A 81 5.82 -11.02 -4.84
N ILE A 82 6.65 -11.26 -3.82
CA ILE A 82 8.08 -11.51 -4.01
C ILE A 82 8.27 -12.89 -4.64
N ASP A 83 9.04 -12.91 -5.73
CA ASP A 83 9.52 -14.11 -6.39
C ASP A 83 11.06 -14.07 -6.45
N PRO A 84 11.77 -14.82 -5.59
CA PRO A 84 13.23 -14.89 -5.60
C PRO A 84 13.77 -15.71 -6.77
N ASP A 85 12.96 -16.55 -7.39
CA ASP A 85 13.37 -17.47 -8.47
C ASP A 85 13.14 -16.89 -9.87
N CYS A 86 12.66 -15.63 -9.96
CA CYS A 86 12.39 -15.03 -11.25
C CYS A 86 13.67 -14.63 -12.00
N ILE A 87 13.67 -14.87 -13.31
CA ILE A 87 14.81 -14.57 -14.17
C ILE A 87 14.83 -13.07 -14.49
N THR A 88 15.95 -12.42 -14.19
CA THR A 88 16.18 -11.01 -14.47
C THR A 88 17.57 -10.76 -15.07
N ILE A 89 17.69 -9.69 -15.86
CA ILE A 89 18.98 -9.19 -16.39
C ILE A 89 19.74 -8.31 -15.39
N CYS A 90 19.12 -7.97 -14.26
CA CYS A 90 19.66 -7.06 -13.27
C CYS A 90 20.50 -7.85 -12.27
N ALA A 91 21.83 -7.76 -12.38
CA ALA A 91 22.76 -8.57 -11.58
C ALA A 91 22.72 -8.28 -10.07
N ASP A 92 22.28 -7.08 -9.66
CA ASP A 92 22.20 -6.68 -8.25
C ASP A 92 20.84 -6.97 -7.61
N ALA A 93 19.95 -7.66 -8.31
CA ALA A 93 18.62 -7.98 -7.81
C ALA A 93 18.62 -9.34 -7.10
N ASP A 94 18.00 -9.40 -5.93
CA ASP A 94 17.73 -10.61 -5.15
C ASP A 94 16.49 -11.37 -5.64
N GLY A 95 15.76 -10.80 -6.60
CA GLY A 95 14.54 -11.34 -7.19
C GLY A 95 13.70 -10.25 -7.86
N CYS A 96 12.40 -10.49 -8.00
CA CYS A 96 11.46 -9.50 -8.50
C CYS A 96 10.14 -9.53 -7.72
N ILE A 97 9.36 -8.46 -7.88
CA ILE A 97 8.02 -8.35 -7.30
C ILE A 97 7.00 -8.45 -8.43
N ARG A 98 6.25 -9.54 -8.45
CA ARG A 98 5.17 -9.78 -9.42
C ARG A 98 3.92 -9.00 -9.02
N GLY A 99 3.22 -8.47 -10.03
CA GLY A 99 1.99 -7.69 -9.81
C GLY A 99 2.20 -6.46 -8.92
N ALA A 100 3.41 -5.89 -8.94
CA ALA A 100 3.76 -4.78 -8.07
C ALA A 100 2.90 -3.54 -8.36
N VAL A 101 2.38 -2.94 -7.30
CA VAL A 101 1.73 -1.63 -7.34
C VAL A 101 2.48 -0.71 -6.38
N LEU A 102 2.84 0.48 -6.89
CA LEU A 102 3.56 1.49 -6.13
C LEU A 102 2.62 2.60 -5.67
N TYR A 103 2.66 2.90 -4.38
CA TYR A 103 1.92 3.99 -3.76
C TYR A 103 2.89 5.04 -3.20
N ASP A 104 2.45 6.29 -3.22
CA ASP A 104 3.13 7.37 -2.50
C ASP A 104 2.93 7.14 -0.98
N PRO A 105 4.01 6.91 -0.21
CA PRO A 105 3.91 6.65 1.21
C PRO A 105 3.39 7.86 2.00
N ALA A 106 3.44 9.09 1.44
CA ALA A 106 2.82 10.26 2.05
C ALA A 106 1.27 10.19 2.00
N GLN A 107 0.72 9.52 0.99
CA GLN A 107 -0.73 9.30 0.86
C GLN A 107 -1.17 7.98 1.51
N PHE A 108 -0.37 6.93 1.36
CA PHE A 108 -0.65 5.58 1.84
C PHE A 108 0.51 5.07 2.69
N PRO A 109 0.62 5.49 3.97
CA PRO A 109 1.73 5.10 4.83
C PRO A 109 1.74 3.60 5.11
N CYS A 110 2.94 3.02 5.21
CA CYS A 110 3.10 1.59 5.47
C CYS A 110 2.60 1.19 6.86
N GLY A 111 2.24 -0.09 6.98
CA GLY A 111 1.61 -0.64 8.19
C GLY A 111 0.14 -0.24 8.38
N GLN A 112 -0.39 0.69 7.58
CA GLN A 112 -1.83 0.96 7.50
C GLN A 112 -2.46 0.07 6.43
N PRO A 113 -3.63 -0.54 6.68
CA PRO A 113 -4.33 -1.30 5.65
C PRO A 113 -4.63 -0.40 4.46
N LEU A 114 -4.37 -0.89 3.24
CA LEU A 114 -4.80 -0.19 2.04
C LEU A 114 -6.32 -0.09 2.02
N PRO A 115 -6.89 1.06 1.61
CA PRO A 115 -8.33 1.16 1.45
C PRO A 115 -8.78 0.11 0.44
N ASN A 116 -9.63 -0.80 0.91
CA ASN A 116 -10.20 -1.80 0.05
C ASN A 116 -11.35 -1.11 -0.66
N LEU A 117 -11.07 -0.40 -1.76
CA LEU A 117 -12.07 0.37 -2.50
C LEU A 117 -13.34 -0.45 -2.78
N ALA A 118 -13.22 -1.77 -3.02
CA ALA A 118 -14.36 -2.64 -3.22
C ALA A 118 -15.21 -2.82 -1.94
N ALA A 119 -14.58 -2.97 -0.78
CA ALA A 119 -15.28 -3.12 0.50
C ALA A 119 -15.73 -1.78 1.11
N ASP A 120 -14.94 -0.72 0.94
CA ASP A 120 -15.20 0.61 1.50
C ASP A 120 -16.33 1.33 0.76
N ILE A 121 -16.55 1.06 -0.52
CA ILE A 121 -17.76 1.53 -1.23
C ILE A 121 -19.03 0.94 -0.59
N CYS A 122 -18.97 -0.29 -0.08
CA CYS A 122 -20.13 -0.93 0.57
C CYS A 122 -20.41 -0.38 1.98
N THR A 123 -19.38 0.06 2.72
CA THR A 123 -19.53 0.61 4.08
C THR A 123 -19.72 2.13 4.09
N GLY A 124 -19.16 2.86 3.11
CA GLY A 124 -19.20 4.32 3.02
C GLY A 124 -20.58 4.89 2.68
N VAL A 125 -21.39 4.19 1.90
CA VAL A 125 -22.77 4.64 1.59
C VAL A 125 -23.71 4.56 2.79
N ALA A 126 -23.39 3.76 3.81
CA ALA A 126 -24.21 3.68 5.02
C ALA A 126 -23.98 4.86 5.98
N SER A 127 -22.81 5.51 5.92
CA SER A 127 -22.46 6.62 6.85
C SER A 127 -22.78 8.01 6.30
N GLY A 128 -23.06 8.13 4.99
CA GLY A 128 -23.25 9.40 4.28
C GLY A 128 -24.68 9.92 4.18
N LEU A 129 -25.70 9.24 4.71
CA LEU A 129 -27.10 9.70 4.64
C LEU A 129 -27.63 10.37 5.91
N THR A 130 -26.79 10.58 6.92
CA THR A 130 -27.05 11.55 8.00
C THR A 130 -26.50 12.93 7.64
N PHE A 131 -26.76 13.41 6.43
CA PHE A 131 -26.83 14.86 6.21
C PHE A 131 -28.17 15.32 6.80
N PRO A 132 -28.19 16.12 7.88
CA PRO A 132 -29.43 16.76 8.27
C PRO A 132 -29.83 17.68 7.11
N ALA A 133 -30.91 17.32 6.42
CA ALA A 133 -31.54 18.10 5.35
C ALA A 133 -32.24 19.36 5.89
N LEU A 134 -31.63 20.04 6.88
CA LEU A 134 -32.19 21.19 7.58
C LEU A 134 -31.17 22.30 7.62
N GLY A 135 -31.11 23.05 6.52
CA GLY A 135 -30.64 24.42 6.53
C GLY A 135 -29.51 24.70 5.55
N LEU A 136 -29.86 25.19 4.34
CA LEU A 136 -29.31 26.44 3.79
C LEU A 136 -29.88 26.70 2.40
N LEU A 137 -31.13 27.19 2.38
CA LEU A 137 -31.77 27.86 1.24
C LEU A 137 -31.33 29.34 1.09
N LEU A 138 -30.13 29.75 1.52
CA LEU A 138 -29.79 31.18 1.62
C LEU A 138 -28.39 31.59 1.12
N PHE A 139 -27.88 31.00 0.05
CA PHE A 139 -26.80 31.65 -0.72
C PHE A 139 -27.23 31.94 -2.15
N ALA A 140 -27.73 33.17 -2.31
CA ALA A 140 -28.04 33.80 -3.58
C ALA A 140 -26.77 33.92 -4.47
N PRO A 141 -26.90 33.82 -5.80
CA PRO A 141 -25.79 33.98 -6.73
C PRO A 141 -25.34 35.44 -6.79
N ARG A 142 -24.11 35.72 -6.35
CA ARG A 142 -23.45 37.03 -6.54
C ARG A 142 -22.76 37.02 -7.90
N SER A 143 -23.33 37.78 -8.84
CA SER A 143 -22.91 37.93 -10.22
C SER A 143 -21.43 38.35 -10.34
N TRP A 144 -20.63 37.51 -10.99
CA TRP A 144 -19.24 37.83 -11.34
C TRP A 144 -19.22 38.55 -12.69
N ARG A 145 -19.01 39.88 -12.65
CA ARG A 145 -18.77 40.71 -13.83
C ARG A 145 -17.43 40.35 -14.46
N ARG A 146 -17.45 40.03 -15.76
CA ARG A 146 -16.28 40.00 -16.65
C ARG A 146 -15.64 41.39 -16.73
N LYS A 147 -14.32 41.44 -16.80
CA LYS A 147 -13.59 42.45 -17.58
C LYS A 147 -12.51 41.76 -18.40
N HIS A 148 -12.67 41.82 -19.71
CA HIS A 148 -11.63 41.58 -20.70
C HIS A 148 -10.75 42.83 -20.76
N THR A 149 -9.43 42.65 -20.78
CA THR A 149 -8.49 43.57 -21.44
C THR A 149 -7.30 42.76 -21.88
#